data_AF-A0A952TJT0-F1
#
_entry.id   AF-A0A952TJT0-F1
#
_cell.length_a   1.000
_cell.length_b   1.000
_cell.length_c   1.000
_cell.angle_alpha   90.00
_cell.angle_beta   90.00
_cell.angle_gamma   90.00
#
_symmetry.space_group_name_H-M   'P 1'
#
loop_
_entity.id
_entity.type
_entity.pdbx_description
1 polymer ?
#
loop_
_entity_poly.entity_id
_entity_poly.type
_entity_poly.pdbx_seq_one_letter_code
_entity_poly.pdbx_strand_id
1 'polypeptide(L)'
;MRNIILFVSSLLCTACSSWDLKQRCEETNWFDHSKKTAMAGVYLEEDPFIRQCKKVDRANGTQLDLGFKAGRESYCTYENIQRLGETGERANYQMCDNLTIKQMQERHLQGLTLFCTPDSGYLYGVSGKVYKNVCFKIAEPFFLPSYQRGRREYLEKAIVSRESDVQSGALMQAQLDSQISKLSSEITALPQVLECHSESVYDSGTKEYESQRVCSEPWYIRSRRSELYREMDGLRERYSRQAKDLQDWRSILADAKDQLARLPPPETPKKLTGSHP
;
A
#
# COMPACT_ATOMS: atom_id res chain seq x y z
N MET A 1 1.10 -28.70 -42.46
CA MET A 1 2.17 -27.75 -42.08
C MET A 1 1.93 -27.32 -40.64
N ARG A 2 2.83 -27.71 -39.73
CA ARG A 2 2.71 -27.57 -38.27
C ARG A 2 3.35 -26.24 -37.83
N ASN A 3 2.60 -25.38 -37.17
CA ASN A 3 3.13 -24.16 -36.54
C ASN A 3 3.52 -24.47 -35.09
N ILE A 4 4.81 -24.36 -34.80
CA ILE A 4 5.40 -24.48 -33.45
C ILE A 4 5.48 -23.06 -32.88
N ILE A 5 4.71 -22.78 -31.83
CA ILE A 5 4.73 -21.50 -31.10
C ILE A 5 5.84 -21.59 -30.03
N LEU A 6 6.87 -20.76 -30.17
CA LEU A 6 7.95 -20.56 -29.22
C LEU A 6 7.48 -19.72 -28.03
N PHE A 7 7.27 -20.34 -26.87
CA PHE A 7 7.03 -19.71 -25.57
C PHE A 7 8.30 -19.86 -24.70
N VAL A 8 9.34 -19.07 -24.97
CA VAL A 8 10.59 -19.10 -24.18
C VAL A 8 11.13 -17.68 -24.00
N SER A 9 10.86 -17.05 -22.85
CA SER A 9 11.77 -16.11 -22.14
C SER A 9 11.00 -15.16 -21.21
N SER A 10 10.70 -15.61 -19.99
CA SER A 10 10.20 -14.72 -18.92
C SER A 10 10.62 -15.14 -17.51
N LEU A 11 11.70 -15.92 -17.34
CA LEU A 11 12.05 -16.57 -16.06
C LEU A 11 13.20 -15.95 -15.23
N LEU A 12 13.73 -14.77 -15.55
CA LEU A 12 14.99 -14.28 -14.93
C LEU A 12 14.91 -13.05 -13.99
N CYS A 13 13.74 -12.57 -13.59
CA CYS A 13 13.64 -11.35 -12.76
C CYS A 13 13.20 -11.55 -11.29
N THR A 14 13.14 -12.77 -10.76
CA THR A 14 12.68 -13.01 -9.37
C THR A 14 13.72 -12.73 -8.28
N ALA A 15 14.96 -12.37 -8.63
CA ALA A 15 16.04 -12.19 -7.65
C ALA A 15 15.99 -10.86 -6.87
N CYS A 16 15.39 -9.80 -7.41
CA CYS A 16 15.46 -8.45 -6.81
C CYS A 16 14.56 -8.26 -5.57
N SER A 17 13.42 -8.97 -5.47
CA SER A 17 12.53 -8.82 -4.30
C SER A 17 13.12 -9.36 -3.00
N SER A 18 14.17 -10.19 -3.09
CA SER A 18 14.82 -10.78 -1.92
C SER A 18 15.72 -9.79 -1.16
N TRP A 19 16.30 -8.81 -1.86
CA TRP A 19 17.25 -7.88 -1.24
C TRP A 19 16.55 -6.80 -0.41
N ASP A 20 15.51 -6.16 -0.96
CA ASP A 20 14.70 -5.18 -0.22
C ASP A 20 14.08 -5.77 1.05
N LEU A 21 13.54 -6.99 0.97
CA LEU A 21 13.02 -7.68 2.15
C LEU A 21 14.13 -7.90 3.19
N LYS A 22 15.31 -8.40 2.79
CA LYS A 22 16.44 -8.61 3.70
C LYS A 22 16.86 -7.32 4.39
N GLN A 23 16.98 -6.22 3.64
CA GLN A 23 17.33 -4.92 4.20
C GLN A 23 16.29 -4.47 5.23
N ARG A 24 14.99 -4.55 4.90
CA ARG A 24 13.91 -4.22 5.85
C ARG A 24 13.94 -5.08 7.11
N CYS A 25 14.23 -6.38 6.97
CA CYS A 25 14.37 -7.28 8.13
C CYS A 25 15.58 -6.92 9.01
N GLU A 26 16.71 -6.51 8.41
CA GLU A 26 17.93 -6.10 9.12
C GLU A 26 17.76 -4.77 9.87
N GLU A 27 17.01 -3.83 9.30
CA GLU A 27 16.72 -2.53 9.91
C GLU A 27 15.62 -2.59 10.99
N THR A 28 14.89 -3.72 11.08
CA THR A 28 13.79 -3.86 12.03
C THR A 28 14.31 -4.04 13.45
N ASN A 29 13.84 -3.20 14.38
CA ASN A 29 13.94 -3.47 15.80
C ASN A 29 12.97 -4.61 16.19
N TRP A 30 13.49 -5.83 16.26
CA TRP A 30 12.70 -7.04 16.49
C TRP A 30 11.97 -7.07 17.83
N PHE A 31 12.56 -6.45 18.87
CA PHE A 31 11.92 -6.35 20.19
C PHE A 31 10.69 -5.44 20.15
N ASP A 32 10.83 -4.25 19.56
CA ASP A 32 9.71 -3.29 19.47
C ASP A 32 8.60 -3.81 18.55
N HIS A 33 8.98 -4.45 17.43
CA HIS A 33 8.00 -5.05 16.51
C HIS A 33 7.20 -6.15 17.21
N SER A 34 7.84 -7.14 17.83
CA SER A 34 7.13 -8.24 18.50
C SER A 34 6.32 -7.78 19.70
N LYS A 35 6.80 -6.76 20.44
CA LYS A 35 6.03 -6.11 21.50
C LYS A 35 4.73 -5.50 20.97
N LYS A 36 4.79 -4.78 19.85
CA LYS A 36 3.59 -4.22 19.20
C LYS A 36 2.66 -5.31 18.68
N THR A 37 3.18 -6.37 18.07
CA THR A 37 2.39 -7.53 17.60
C THR A 37 1.62 -8.16 18.77
N ALA A 38 2.28 -8.37 19.91
CA ALA A 38 1.65 -8.87 21.12
C ALA A 38 0.57 -7.92 21.66
N MET A 39 0.84 -6.60 21.69
CA MET A 39 -0.14 -5.60 22.12
C MET A 39 -1.36 -5.48 21.19
N ALA A 40 -1.25 -5.94 19.94
CA ALA A 40 -2.38 -6.06 19.01
C ALA A 40 -3.19 -7.35 19.23
N GLY A 41 -2.79 -8.23 20.16
CA GLY A 41 -3.44 -9.51 20.41
C GLY A 41 -3.18 -10.56 19.33
N VAL A 42 -2.09 -10.42 18.57
CA VAL A 42 -1.71 -11.29 17.44
C VAL A 42 -0.50 -12.14 17.83
N TYR A 43 -0.48 -13.43 17.47
CA TYR A 43 0.68 -14.30 17.70
C TYR A 43 1.79 -14.06 16.65
N LEU A 44 3.06 -14.36 17.00
CA LEU A 44 4.20 -14.14 16.10
C LEU A 44 4.09 -14.92 14.77
N GLU A 45 3.43 -16.07 14.80
CA GLU A 45 3.20 -16.95 13.65
C GLU A 45 2.15 -16.38 12.69
N GLU A 46 1.25 -15.54 13.18
CA GLU A 46 0.19 -14.92 12.38
C GLU A 46 0.71 -13.68 11.63
N ASP A 47 1.75 -13.04 12.15
CA ASP A 47 2.39 -11.87 11.55
C ASP A 47 3.07 -12.24 10.21
N PRO A 48 2.59 -11.72 9.07
CA PRO A 48 3.14 -12.06 7.76
C PRO A 48 4.57 -11.52 7.57
N PHE A 49 4.94 -10.39 8.19
CA PHE A 49 6.26 -9.80 8.07
C PHE A 49 7.29 -10.64 8.83
N ILE A 50 6.99 -11.05 10.06
CA ILE A 50 7.84 -11.97 10.84
C ILE A 50 8.02 -13.28 10.07
N ARG A 51 6.94 -13.87 9.53
CA ARG A 51 7.02 -15.09 8.72
C ARG A 51 7.91 -14.91 7.48
N GLN A 52 7.83 -13.79 6.80
CA GLN A 52 8.67 -13.50 5.63
C GLN A 52 10.14 -13.34 6.03
N CYS A 53 10.44 -12.64 7.12
CA CYS A 53 11.81 -12.43 7.59
C CYS A 53 12.45 -13.69 8.19
N LYS A 54 11.66 -14.59 8.80
CA LYS A 54 12.12 -15.92 9.21
C LYS A 54 12.58 -16.76 8.01
N LYS A 55 11.96 -16.63 6.84
CA LYS A 55 12.36 -17.37 5.61
C LYS A 55 13.71 -16.93 5.03
N VAL A 56 14.21 -15.76 5.41
CA VAL A 56 15.50 -15.22 4.93
C VAL A 56 16.56 -15.16 6.05
N ASP A 57 16.31 -15.82 7.18
CA ASP A 57 17.21 -15.90 8.34
C ASP A 57 17.71 -14.55 8.86
N ARG A 58 16.86 -13.51 8.75
CA ARG A 58 17.16 -12.14 9.25
C ARG A 58 16.38 -11.76 10.50
N ALA A 59 15.55 -12.65 11.03
CA ALA A 59 14.79 -12.41 12.25
C ALA A 59 15.59 -12.81 13.50
N ASN A 60 15.75 -11.87 14.45
CA ASN A 60 16.39 -12.17 15.73
C ASN A 60 15.39 -12.87 16.67
N GLY A 61 15.49 -14.20 16.80
CA GLY A 61 14.57 -15.02 17.61
C GLY A 61 14.52 -14.63 19.08
N THR A 62 15.65 -14.30 19.71
CA THR A 62 15.72 -13.88 21.11
C THR A 62 15.00 -12.55 21.33
N GLN A 63 15.23 -11.55 20.47
CA GLN A 63 14.54 -10.27 20.57
C GLN A 63 13.04 -10.39 20.31
N LEU A 64 12.66 -11.23 19.35
CA LEU A 64 11.25 -11.54 19.08
C LEU A 64 10.55 -12.08 20.33
N ASP A 65 11.12 -13.10 20.97
CA ASP A 65 10.55 -13.72 22.18
C ASP A 65 10.46 -12.72 23.35
N LEU A 66 11.55 -12.01 23.65
CA LEU A 66 11.59 -11.02 24.74
C LEU A 66 10.57 -9.89 24.54
N GLY A 67 10.49 -9.34 23.32
CA GLY A 67 9.55 -8.27 23.01
C GLY A 67 8.10 -8.76 23.05
N PHE A 68 7.83 -9.96 22.52
CA PHE A 68 6.50 -10.56 22.55
C PHE A 68 6.03 -10.80 23.99
N LYS A 69 6.91 -11.36 24.84
CA LYS A 69 6.62 -11.56 26.26
C LYS A 69 6.30 -10.23 26.95
N ALA A 70 7.11 -9.20 26.75
CA ALA A 70 6.88 -7.88 27.33
C ALA A 70 5.57 -7.23 26.84
N GLY A 71 5.25 -7.38 25.56
CA GLY A 71 3.99 -6.89 24.98
C GLY A 71 2.78 -7.65 25.51
N ARG A 72 2.90 -8.97 25.69
CA ARG A 72 1.86 -9.84 26.24
C ARG A 72 1.58 -9.53 27.70
N GLU A 73 2.60 -9.29 28.52
CA GLU A 73 2.45 -8.82 29.90
C GLU A 73 1.68 -7.49 29.96
N SER A 74 1.93 -6.57 29.02
CA SER A 74 1.20 -5.30 28.93
C SER A 74 -0.24 -5.48 28.42
N TYR A 75 -0.43 -6.40 27.47
CA TYR A 75 -1.73 -6.73 26.88
C TYR A 75 -2.67 -7.41 27.88
N CYS A 76 -2.13 -8.34 28.66
CA CYS A 76 -2.85 -9.20 29.60
C CYS A 76 -3.04 -8.53 30.97
N THR A 77 -3.69 -7.38 30.97
CA THR A 77 -4.15 -6.67 32.17
C THR A 77 -5.66 -6.43 32.07
N TYR A 78 -6.37 -6.45 33.20
CA TYR A 78 -7.82 -6.24 33.20
C TYR A 78 -8.21 -4.86 32.63
N GLU A 79 -7.39 -3.86 32.93
CA GLU A 79 -7.54 -2.49 32.44
C GLU A 79 -7.39 -2.43 30.92
N ASN A 80 -6.39 -3.11 30.35
CA ASN A 80 -6.23 -3.15 28.91
C ASN A 80 -7.37 -3.90 28.23
N ILE A 81 -7.84 -5.02 28.80
CA ILE A 81 -8.97 -5.78 28.25
C ILE A 81 -10.25 -4.93 28.25
N GLN A 82 -10.51 -4.15 29.31
CA GLN A 82 -11.62 -3.20 29.33
C GLN A 82 -11.44 -2.13 28.24
N ARG A 83 -10.26 -1.53 28.12
CA ARG A 83 -9.94 -0.52 27.11
C ARG A 83 -10.13 -1.02 25.67
N LEU A 84 -9.82 -2.29 25.39
CA LEU A 84 -10.13 -2.91 24.09
C LEU A 84 -11.64 -2.89 23.82
N GLY A 85 -12.46 -3.15 24.85
CA GLY A 85 -13.92 -3.03 24.77
C GLY A 85 -14.37 -1.60 24.49
N GLU A 86 -13.80 -0.62 25.20
CA GLU A 86 -14.10 0.81 25.04
C GLU A 86 -13.79 1.34 23.63
N THR A 87 -12.83 0.70 22.94
CA THR A 87 -12.39 1.08 21.59
C THR A 87 -13.02 0.23 20.48
N GLY A 88 -13.88 -0.74 20.83
CA GLY A 88 -14.54 -1.63 19.87
C GLY A 88 -13.64 -2.71 19.28
N GLU A 89 -12.51 -3.00 19.94
CA GLU A 89 -11.55 -4.03 19.53
C GLU A 89 -11.90 -5.39 20.13
N ARG A 90 -11.55 -6.47 19.41
CA ARG A 90 -11.71 -7.84 19.91
C ARG A 90 -10.57 -8.18 20.86
N ALA A 91 -10.90 -8.77 22.00
CA ALA A 91 -9.92 -9.32 22.93
C ALA A 91 -9.54 -10.76 22.53
N ASN A 92 -8.24 -11.06 22.52
CA ASN A 92 -7.72 -12.41 22.35
C ASN A 92 -7.44 -13.03 23.73
N TYR A 93 -8.46 -13.68 24.30
CA TYR A 93 -8.38 -14.25 25.66
C TYR A 93 -7.38 -15.40 25.78
N GLN A 94 -7.13 -16.13 24.68
CA GLN A 94 -6.21 -17.28 24.66
C GLN A 94 -4.75 -16.87 24.82
N MET A 95 -4.45 -15.58 24.60
CA MET A 95 -3.11 -15.04 24.75
C MET A 95 -2.69 -14.87 26.22
N CYS A 96 -3.64 -14.88 27.16
CA CYS A 96 -3.39 -14.54 28.56
C CYS A 96 -3.45 -15.76 29.48
N ASP A 97 -2.28 -16.21 29.93
CA ASP A 97 -2.16 -17.39 30.80
C ASP A 97 -2.48 -17.09 32.28
N ASN A 98 -2.27 -15.84 32.71
CA ASN A 98 -2.31 -15.44 34.13
C ASN A 98 -3.65 -14.85 34.58
N LEU A 99 -4.63 -14.72 33.69
CA LEU A 99 -5.94 -14.12 33.99
C LEU A 99 -7.04 -15.14 33.77
N THR A 100 -8.12 -15.05 34.57
CA THR A 100 -9.28 -15.92 34.32
C THR A 100 -10.07 -15.40 33.14
N ILE A 101 -10.40 -16.28 32.19
CA ILE A 101 -11.18 -15.93 30.98
C ILE A 101 -12.50 -15.25 31.35
N LYS A 102 -13.17 -15.73 32.40
CA LYS A 102 -14.43 -15.15 32.89
C LYS A 102 -14.27 -13.67 33.28
N GLN A 103 -13.26 -13.34 34.09
CA GLN A 103 -13.02 -11.96 34.52
C GLN A 103 -12.61 -11.07 33.34
N MET A 104 -11.83 -11.59 32.38
CA MET A 104 -11.49 -10.85 31.16
C MET A 104 -12.73 -10.53 30.31
N GLN A 105 -13.63 -11.50 30.13
CA GLN A 105 -14.88 -11.29 29.40
C GLN A 105 -15.77 -10.25 30.08
N GLU A 106 -15.88 -10.29 31.41
CA GLU A 106 -16.63 -9.29 32.19
C GLU A 106 -16.05 -7.89 32.01
N ARG A 107 -14.72 -7.73 32.05
CA ARG A 107 -14.04 -6.45 31.82
C ARG A 107 -14.19 -5.96 30.38
N HIS A 108 -14.04 -6.83 29.40
CA HIS A 108 -14.26 -6.48 27.99
C HIS A 108 -15.70 -6.02 27.76
N LEU A 109 -16.67 -6.72 28.36
CA LEU A 109 -18.08 -6.35 28.30
C LEU A 109 -18.34 -4.97 28.94
N GLN A 110 -17.70 -4.65 30.06
CA GLN A 110 -17.78 -3.31 30.68
C GLN A 110 -17.26 -2.21 29.74
N GLY A 111 -16.23 -2.47 28.94
CA GLY A 111 -15.79 -1.53 27.92
C GLY A 111 -16.79 -1.43 26.77
N LEU A 112 -17.34 -2.57 26.33
CA LEU A 112 -18.32 -2.62 25.25
C LEU A 112 -19.64 -1.90 25.59
N THR A 113 -20.04 -1.81 26.86
CA THR A 113 -21.23 -1.02 27.23
C THR A 113 -21.04 0.47 26.96
N LEU A 114 -19.80 0.98 27.04
CA LEU A 114 -19.45 2.37 26.69
C LEU A 114 -19.30 2.57 25.18
N PHE A 115 -18.76 1.56 24.49
CA PHE A 115 -18.57 1.61 23.04
C PHE A 115 -19.87 1.41 22.25
N CYS A 116 -20.75 0.51 22.68
CA CYS A 116 -21.95 0.10 21.95
C CYS A 116 -23.14 1.06 22.18
N THR A 117 -22.89 2.35 22.04
CA THR A 117 -23.90 3.41 22.10
C THR A 117 -24.09 4.05 20.72
N PRO A 118 -25.25 4.68 20.44
CA PRO A 118 -25.47 5.39 19.18
C PRO A 118 -24.38 6.45 18.89
N ASP A 119 -24.00 7.23 19.89
CA ASP A 119 -23.02 8.32 19.73
C ASP A 119 -21.62 7.78 19.39
N SER A 120 -21.16 6.78 20.15
CA SER A 120 -19.90 6.09 19.86
C SER A 120 -19.93 5.43 18.47
N GLY A 121 -21.06 4.86 18.07
CA GLY A 121 -21.25 4.32 16.72
C GLY A 121 -21.04 5.35 15.63
N TYR A 122 -21.69 6.50 15.72
CA TYR A 122 -21.52 7.59 14.76
C TYR A 122 -20.07 8.07 14.68
N LEU A 123 -19.43 8.37 15.82
CA LEU A 123 -18.03 8.80 15.87
C LEU A 123 -17.09 7.74 15.27
N TYR A 124 -17.32 6.46 15.59
CA TYR A 124 -16.55 5.36 15.05
C TYR A 124 -16.71 5.23 13.52
N GLY A 125 -17.93 5.43 13.00
CA GLY A 125 -18.19 5.47 11.56
C GLY A 125 -17.48 6.62 10.86
N VAL A 126 -17.58 7.83 11.40
CA VAL A 126 -16.91 9.05 10.86
C VAL A 126 -15.39 8.89 10.86
N SER A 127 -14.82 8.16 11.83
CA SER A 127 -13.38 7.92 11.89
C SER A 127 -12.84 7.02 10.77
N GLY A 128 -13.71 6.39 9.96
CA GLY A 128 -13.29 5.52 8.86
C GLY A 128 -12.85 4.12 9.31
N LYS A 129 -13.06 3.76 10.58
CA LYS A 129 -12.85 2.39 11.06
C LYS A 129 -13.96 1.44 10.58
N VAL A 130 -13.62 0.16 10.49
CA VAL A 130 -14.54 -0.91 10.12
C VAL A 130 -15.08 -1.57 11.39
N TYR A 131 -16.40 -1.64 11.51
CA TYR A 131 -17.06 -2.32 12.62
C TYR A 131 -16.85 -3.84 12.55
N LYS A 132 -16.44 -4.45 13.68
CA LYS A 132 -16.04 -5.86 13.77
C LYS A 132 -17.10 -6.75 14.44
N ASN A 133 -18.37 -6.35 14.44
CA ASN A 133 -19.48 -7.09 15.07
C ASN A 133 -19.19 -7.46 16.53
N VAL A 134 -18.71 -6.47 17.31
CA VAL A 134 -18.30 -6.66 18.71
C VAL A 134 -19.41 -6.35 19.71
N CYS A 135 -20.45 -5.62 19.29
CA CYS A 135 -21.56 -5.29 20.17
C CYS A 135 -22.43 -6.50 20.46
N PHE A 136 -23.00 -6.50 21.66
CA PHE A 136 -23.96 -7.52 22.06
C PHE A 136 -25.32 -7.28 21.36
N LYS A 137 -26.07 -8.38 21.18
CA LYS A 137 -27.31 -8.42 20.37
C LYS A 137 -28.35 -7.36 20.72
N ILE A 138 -28.40 -6.90 21.97
CA ILE A 138 -29.39 -5.92 22.45
C ILE A 138 -28.98 -4.48 22.10
N ALA A 139 -27.68 -4.14 22.13
CA ALA A 139 -27.21 -2.78 21.83
C ALA A 139 -26.89 -2.56 20.36
N GLU A 140 -26.51 -3.60 19.62
CA GLU A 140 -26.16 -3.52 18.21
C GLU A 140 -27.24 -2.85 17.34
N PRO A 141 -28.55 -3.11 17.51
CA PRO A 141 -29.60 -2.42 16.76
C PRO A 141 -29.62 -0.90 16.94
N PHE A 142 -29.10 -0.37 18.05
CA PHE A 142 -29.02 1.07 18.31
C PHE A 142 -27.69 1.68 17.85
N PHE A 143 -26.60 0.91 17.94
CA PHE A 143 -25.27 1.30 17.48
C PHE A 143 -25.18 1.35 15.95
N LEU A 144 -25.67 0.31 15.27
CA LEU A 144 -25.40 0.07 13.85
C LEU A 144 -25.96 1.15 12.92
N PRO A 145 -27.20 1.66 13.09
CA PRO A 145 -27.71 2.75 12.25
C PRO A 145 -26.86 4.03 12.37
N SER A 146 -26.44 4.36 13.59
CA SER A 146 -25.60 5.54 13.85
C SER A 146 -24.19 5.37 13.26
N TYR A 147 -23.60 4.19 13.38
CA TYR A 147 -22.34 3.83 12.72
C TYR A 147 -22.44 3.94 11.20
N GLN A 148 -23.50 3.39 10.59
CA GLN A 148 -23.71 3.45 9.14
C GLN A 148 -23.85 4.89 8.66
N ARG A 149 -24.55 5.75 9.42
CA ARG A 149 -24.63 7.19 9.14
C ARG A 149 -23.24 7.84 9.15
N GLY A 150 -22.44 7.61 10.19
CA GLY A 150 -21.09 8.15 10.25
C GLY A 150 -20.17 7.61 9.15
N ARG A 151 -20.29 6.31 8.85
CA ARG A 151 -19.52 5.64 7.80
C ARG A 151 -19.84 6.19 6.41
N ARG A 152 -21.11 6.50 6.14
CA ARG A 152 -21.55 7.16 4.91
C ARG A 152 -20.87 8.52 4.75
N GLU A 153 -20.89 9.34 5.79
CA GLU A 153 -20.24 10.66 5.77
C GLU A 153 -18.73 10.56 5.52
N TYR A 154 -18.05 9.61 6.18
CA TYR A 154 -16.64 9.33 5.93
C TYR A 154 -16.38 8.95 4.47
N LEU A 155 -17.16 8.02 3.92
CA LEU A 155 -17.00 7.53 2.54
C LEU A 155 -17.29 8.63 1.51
N GLU A 156 -18.32 9.44 1.71
CA GLU A 156 -18.63 10.58 0.83
C GLU A 156 -17.47 11.58 0.79
N LYS A 157 -16.93 11.96 1.96
CA LYS A 157 -15.74 12.82 2.06
C LYS A 157 -14.52 12.20 1.38
N ALA A 158 -14.29 10.90 1.62
CA ALA A 158 -13.18 10.17 1.02
C ALA A 158 -13.29 10.09 -0.52
N ILE A 159 -14.51 9.87 -1.05
CA ILE A 159 -14.78 9.83 -2.49
C ILE A 159 -14.44 11.18 -3.13
N VAL A 160 -14.95 12.29 -2.58
CA VAL A 160 -14.68 13.64 -3.12
C VAL A 160 -13.18 13.93 -3.11
N SER A 161 -12.49 13.64 -2.01
CA SER A 161 -11.03 13.80 -1.93
C SER A 161 -10.30 12.97 -2.99
N ARG A 162 -10.68 11.70 -3.16
CA ARG A 162 -10.02 10.78 -4.10
C ARG A 162 -10.34 11.09 -5.55
N GLU A 163 -11.51 11.64 -5.86
CA GLU A 163 -11.82 12.14 -7.20
C GLU A 163 -10.92 13.32 -7.58
N SER A 164 -10.67 14.22 -6.64
CA SER A 164 -9.69 15.32 -6.82
C SER A 164 -8.26 14.79 -7.05
N ASP A 165 -7.83 13.78 -6.29
CA ASP A 165 -6.51 13.14 -6.48
C ASP A 165 -6.40 12.49 -7.87
N VAL A 166 -7.43 11.75 -8.30
CA VAL A 166 -7.46 11.12 -9.63
C VAL A 166 -7.43 12.18 -10.74
N GLN A 167 -8.16 13.28 -10.59
CA GLN A 167 -8.19 14.36 -11.57
C GLN A 167 -6.83 15.05 -11.68
N SER A 168 -6.23 15.44 -10.54
CA SER A 168 -4.91 16.07 -10.52
C SER A 168 -3.81 15.15 -11.06
N GLY A 169 -3.86 13.86 -10.71
CA GLY A 169 -2.95 12.84 -11.23
C GLY A 169 -3.06 12.66 -12.74
N ALA A 170 -4.28 12.66 -13.28
CA ALA A 170 -4.50 12.57 -14.73
C ALA A 170 -3.93 13.80 -15.48
N LEU A 171 -4.08 15.00 -14.91
CA LEU A 171 -3.49 16.22 -15.48
C LEU A 171 -1.96 16.15 -15.47
N MET A 172 -1.35 15.71 -14.37
CA MET A 172 0.11 15.56 -14.29
C MET A 172 0.62 14.51 -15.28
N GLN A 173 -0.10 13.40 -15.45
CA GLN A 173 0.24 12.38 -16.43
C GLN A 173 0.21 12.93 -17.87
N ALA A 174 -0.80 13.72 -18.23
CA ALA A 174 -0.88 14.38 -19.54
C ALA A 174 0.26 15.38 -19.75
N GLN A 175 0.65 16.12 -18.70
CA GLN A 175 1.79 17.04 -18.75
C GLN A 175 3.13 16.31 -18.99
N LEU A 176 3.35 15.17 -18.32
CA LEU A 176 4.55 14.35 -18.53
C LEU A 176 4.58 13.77 -19.95
N ASP A 177 3.44 13.29 -20.45
CA ASP A 177 3.31 12.77 -21.82
C ASP A 177 3.62 13.83 -22.88
N SER A 178 3.15 15.06 -22.67
CA SER A 178 3.49 16.21 -23.53
C SER A 178 4.99 16.52 -23.53
N GLN A 179 5.65 16.46 -22.37
CA GLN A 179 7.10 16.67 -22.28
C GLN A 179 7.89 15.56 -22.96
N ILE A 180 7.51 14.30 -22.76
CA ILE A 180 8.12 13.15 -23.45
C ILE A 180 7.97 13.31 -24.96
N SER A 181 6.77 13.66 -25.45
CA SER A 181 6.50 13.90 -26.87
C SER A 181 7.37 15.03 -27.43
N LYS A 182 7.54 16.12 -26.67
CA LYS A 182 8.42 17.23 -27.04
C LYS A 182 9.87 16.77 -27.19
N LEU A 183 10.44 16.10 -26.18
CA LEU A 183 11.81 15.60 -26.26
C LEU A 183 12.00 14.58 -27.38
N SER A 184 11.01 13.70 -27.59
CA SER A 184 11.03 12.78 -28.72
C SER A 184 11.11 13.52 -30.05
N SER A 185 10.34 14.61 -30.22
CA SER A 185 10.41 15.42 -31.44
C SER A 185 11.76 16.13 -31.60
N GLU A 186 12.36 16.62 -30.51
CA GLU A 186 13.70 17.22 -30.52
C GLU A 186 14.77 16.21 -30.93
N ILE A 187 14.69 14.97 -30.42
CA ILE A 187 15.59 13.87 -30.81
C ILE A 187 15.45 13.55 -32.30
N THR A 188 14.22 13.48 -32.82
CA THR A 188 13.98 13.22 -34.25
C THR A 188 14.44 14.36 -35.14
N ALA A 189 14.41 15.60 -34.65
CA ALA A 189 14.88 16.79 -35.38
C ALA A 189 16.41 16.92 -35.44
N LEU A 190 17.16 16.19 -34.61
CA LEU A 190 18.63 16.21 -34.68
C LEU A 190 19.12 15.66 -36.02
N PRO A 191 20.11 16.31 -36.66
CA PRO A 191 20.62 15.85 -37.96
C PRO A 191 21.18 14.43 -37.86
N GLN A 192 20.87 13.61 -38.86
CA GLN A 192 21.45 12.26 -39.02
C GLN A 192 22.66 12.32 -39.96
N VAL A 193 23.55 13.29 -39.73
CA VAL A 193 24.74 13.48 -40.56
C VAL A 193 25.86 12.58 -40.02
N LEU A 194 26.53 11.89 -40.93
CA LEU A 194 27.75 11.14 -40.64
C LEU A 194 28.94 11.87 -41.26
N GLU A 195 29.92 12.18 -40.44
CA GLU A 195 31.22 12.66 -40.90
C GLU A 195 32.12 11.45 -41.14
N CYS A 196 32.56 11.28 -42.38
CA CYS A 196 33.42 10.18 -42.77
C CYS A 196 34.86 10.66 -42.96
N HIS A 197 35.80 9.97 -42.34
CA HIS A 197 37.24 10.17 -42.53
C HIS A 197 37.92 8.81 -42.76
N SER A 198 39.11 8.83 -43.32
CA SER A 198 39.94 7.62 -43.44
C SER A 198 40.72 7.43 -42.15
N GLU A 199 40.62 6.24 -41.55
CA GLU A 199 41.36 5.85 -40.35
C GLU A 199 42.13 4.55 -40.63
N SER A 200 43.35 4.44 -40.11
CA SER A 200 44.14 3.21 -40.22
C SER A 200 43.70 2.22 -39.12
N VAL A 201 43.01 1.16 -39.51
CA VAL A 201 42.54 0.11 -38.60
C VAL A 201 43.46 -1.10 -38.69
N TYR A 202 43.92 -1.60 -37.55
CA TYR A 202 44.75 -2.81 -37.50
C TYR A 202 43.89 -4.06 -37.69
N ASP A 203 44.15 -4.82 -38.75
CA ASP A 203 43.50 -6.09 -39.00
C ASP A 203 44.27 -7.22 -38.31
N SER A 204 43.62 -7.89 -37.35
CA SER A 204 44.24 -8.97 -36.57
C SER A 204 44.53 -10.25 -37.37
N GLY A 205 43.84 -10.46 -38.49
CA GLY A 205 43.99 -11.62 -39.37
C GLY A 205 45.15 -11.45 -40.36
N THR A 206 45.27 -10.27 -40.98
CA THR A 206 46.38 -9.98 -41.90
C THR A 206 47.63 -9.47 -41.19
N LYS A 207 47.50 -9.00 -39.94
CA LYS A 207 48.55 -8.31 -39.16
C LYS A 207 49.06 -7.04 -39.84
N GLU A 208 48.23 -6.40 -40.66
CA GLU A 208 48.53 -5.17 -41.37
C GLU A 208 47.56 -4.05 -40.97
N TYR A 209 47.96 -2.80 -41.21
CA TYR A 209 47.08 -1.65 -41.07
C TYR A 209 46.38 -1.39 -42.40
N GLU A 210 45.06 -1.40 -42.39
CA GLU A 210 44.24 -1.08 -43.56
C GLU A 210 43.61 0.31 -43.39
N SER A 211 43.68 1.13 -44.43
CA SER A 211 42.96 2.41 -44.48
C SER A 211 41.48 2.13 -44.71
N GLN A 212 40.66 2.26 -43.68
CA GLN A 212 39.23 2.09 -43.76
C GLN A 212 38.51 3.44 -43.66
N ARG A 213 37.39 3.58 -44.38
CA ARG A 213 36.55 4.77 -44.27
C ARG A 213 35.59 4.59 -43.10
N VAL A 214 35.82 5.33 -42.02
CA VAL A 214 34.99 5.30 -40.82
C VAL A 214 34.05 6.50 -40.86
N CYS A 215 32.75 6.24 -40.76
CA CYS A 215 31.72 7.26 -40.68
C CYS A 215 31.14 7.28 -39.27
N SER A 216 31.16 8.44 -38.62
CA SER A 216 30.63 8.59 -37.26
C SER A 216 29.78 9.85 -37.14
N GLU A 217 28.81 9.82 -36.23
CA GLU A 217 28.04 11.02 -35.89
C GLU A 217 28.98 12.05 -35.23
N PRO A 218 28.92 13.33 -35.64
CA PRO A 218 29.70 14.38 -35.02
C PRO A 218 29.49 14.41 -33.50
N TRP A 219 30.57 14.62 -32.74
CA TRP A 219 30.55 14.45 -31.28
C TRP A 219 29.46 15.29 -30.59
N TYR A 220 29.18 16.49 -31.09
CA TYR A 220 28.21 17.42 -30.49
C TYR A 220 26.76 16.95 -30.70
N ILE A 221 26.45 16.35 -31.85
CA ILE A 221 25.13 15.75 -32.10
C ILE A 221 24.96 14.53 -31.21
N ARG A 222 25.97 13.66 -31.16
CA ARG A 222 25.97 12.47 -30.29
C ARG A 222 25.77 12.85 -28.82
N SER A 223 26.52 13.83 -28.31
CA SER A 223 26.41 14.32 -26.93
C SER A 223 25.00 14.84 -26.64
N ARG A 224 24.46 15.71 -27.51
CA ARG A 224 23.13 16.28 -27.35
C ARG A 224 22.04 15.20 -27.39
N ARG A 225 22.16 14.25 -28.32
CA ARG A 225 21.25 13.09 -28.43
C ARG A 225 21.27 12.26 -27.14
N SER A 226 22.45 11.97 -26.60
CA SER A 226 22.59 11.25 -25.32
C SER A 226 22.03 12.01 -24.12
N GLU A 227 22.11 13.35 -24.08
CA GLU A 227 21.46 14.17 -23.05
C GLU A 227 19.94 14.09 -23.13
N LEU A 228 19.36 14.28 -24.32
CA LEU A 228 17.91 14.20 -24.53
C LEU A 228 17.36 12.82 -24.17
N TYR A 229 18.09 11.74 -24.50
CA TYR A 229 17.69 10.40 -24.08
C TYR A 229 17.66 10.25 -22.55
N ARG A 230 18.70 10.73 -21.84
CA ARG A 230 18.73 10.67 -20.38
C ARG A 230 17.58 11.47 -19.75
N GLU A 231 17.27 12.64 -20.29
CA GLU A 231 16.14 13.46 -19.82
C GLU A 231 14.80 12.76 -20.07
N MET A 232 14.61 12.20 -21.26
CA MET A 232 13.40 11.45 -21.62
C MET A 232 13.22 10.20 -20.76
N ASP A 233 14.29 9.45 -20.47
CA ASP A 233 14.23 8.28 -19.60
C ASP A 233 13.83 8.65 -18.17
N GLY A 234 14.36 9.76 -17.64
CA GLY A 234 13.94 10.30 -16.34
C GLY A 234 12.46 10.73 -16.32
N LEU A 235 11.94 11.28 -17.42
CA LEU A 235 10.50 11.57 -17.56
C LEU A 235 9.66 10.30 -17.65
N ARG A 236 10.09 9.28 -18.39
CA ARG A 236 9.40 7.98 -18.50
C ARG A 236 9.32 7.26 -17.16
N GLU A 237 10.38 7.33 -16.36
CA GLU A 237 10.36 6.76 -15.01
C GLU A 237 9.36 7.48 -14.10
N ARG A 238 9.32 8.82 -14.14
CA ARG A 238 8.31 9.61 -13.42
C ARG A 238 6.90 9.31 -13.90
N TYR A 239 6.71 9.21 -15.22
CA TYR A 239 5.43 8.84 -15.82
C TYR A 239 4.95 7.46 -15.37
N SER A 240 5.85 6.47 -15.35
CA SER A 240 5.53 5.11 -14.89
C SER A 240 5.11 5.08 -13.42
N ARG A 241 5.82 5.80 -12.54
CA ARG A 241 5.43 5.96 -11.12
C ARG A 241 4.07 6.63 -10.98
N GLN A 242 3.86 7.75 -11.67
CA GLN A 242 2.59 8.49 -11.65
C GLN A 242 1.42 7.65 -12.16
N ALA A 243 1.63 6.84 -13.20
CA ALA A 243 0.61 5.95 -13.75
C ALA A 243 0.20 4.86 -12.75
N LYS A 244 1.17 4.32 -11.99
CA LYS A 244 0.90 3.36 -10.91
C LYS A 244 0.10 4.02 -9.78
N ASP A 245 0.53 5.18 -9.31
CA ASP A 245 -0.18 5.91 -8.25
C ASP A 245 -1.63 6.23 -8.67
N LEU A 246 -1.82 6.65 -9.92
CA LEU A 246 -3.16 6.91 -10.47
C LEU A 246 -4.03 5.65 -10.52
N GLN A 247 -3.45 4.50 -10.87
CA GLN A 247 -4.15 3.22 -10.85
C GLN A 247 -4.57 2.84 -9.42
N ASP A 248 -3.68 3.02 -8.45
CA ASP A 248 -3.95 2.74 -7.05
C ASP A 248 -5.07 3.65 -6.51
N TRP A 249 -5.04 4.95 -6.82
CA TRP A 249 -6.10 5.89 -6.44
C TRP A 249 -7.45 5.53 -7.06
N ARG A 250 -7.48 5.12 -8.34
CA ARG A 250 -8.70 4.66 -9.00
C ARG A 250 -9.28 3.41 -8.32
N SER A 251 -8.42 2.48 -7.92
CA SER A 251 -8.82 1.28 -7.18
C SER A 251 -9.45 1.62 -5.84
N ILE A 252 -8.80 2.50 -5.06
CA ILE A 252 -9.31 2.99 -3.76
C ILE A 252 -10.65 3.72 -3.92
N LEU A 253 -10.77 4.56 -4.95
CA LEU A 253 -12.01 5.28 -5.25
C LEU A 253 -13.15 4.31 -5.59
N ALA A 254 -12.87 3.28 -6.40
CA ALA A 254 -13.86 2.26 -6.76
C ALA A 254 -14.34 1.48 -5.52
N ASP A 255 -13.41 1.07 -4.65
CA ASP A 255 -13.74 0.39 -3.39
C ASP A 255 -14.58 1.27 -2.45
N ALA A 256 -14.23 2.55 -2.30
CA ALA A 256 -15.01 3.48 -1.48
C ALA A 256 -16.45 3.66 -2.01
N LYS A 257 -16.62 3.73 -3.34
CA LYS A 257 -17.94 3.81 -3.99
C LYS A 257 -18.75 2.53 -3.79
N ASP A 258 -18.13 1.37 -3.95
CA ASP A 258 -18.77 0.08 -3.72
C ASP A 258 -19.20 -0.09 -2.26
N GLN A 259 -18.33 0.27 -1.30
CA GLN A 259 -18.69 0.26 0.12
C GLN A 259 -19.87 1.18 0.42
N LEU A 260 -19.90 2.39 -0.16
CA LEU A 260 -21.00 3.33 0.03
C LEU A 260 -22.32 2.77 -0.54
N ALA A 261 -22.27 2.11 -1.70
CA ALA A 261 -23.43 1.48 -2.34
C ALA A 261 -23.99 0.30 -1.54
N ARG A 262 -23.15 -0.40 -0.78
CA ARG A 262 -23.57 -1.51 0.12
C ARG A 262 -24.22 -1.04 1.42
N LEU A 263 -24.08 0.24 1.80
CA LEU A 263 -24.73 0.77 2.99
C LEU A 263 -26.24 0.92 2.76
N PRO A 264 -27.08 0.60 3.77
CA PRO A 264 -28.51 0.82 3.66
C PRO A 264 -28.80 2.30 3.39
N PRO A 265 -29.86 2.62 2.62
CA PRO A 265 -30.21 4.00 2.32
C PRO A 265 -30.45 4.79 3.62
N PRO A 266 -30.17 6.10 3.65
CA PRO A 266 -30.40 6.91 4.83
C PRO A 266 -31.87 6.77 5.23
N GLU A 267 -32.12 6.42 6.50
CA GLU A 267 -33.47 6.35 7.02
C GLU A 267 -34.13 7.72 6.82
N THR A 268 -35.25 7.74 6.10
CA THR A 268 -36.04 8.97 6.04
C THR A 268 -36.50 9.29 7.45
N PRO A 269 -36.30 10.53 7.94
CA PRO A 269 -36.75 10.87 9.27
C PRO A 269 -38.25 10.59 9.33
N LYS A 270 -38.64 9.56 10.11
CA LYS A 270 -40.05 9.27 10.35
C LYS A 270 -40.62 10.55 10.91
N LYS A 271 -41.48 11.23 10.14
CA LYS A 271 -42.24 12.36 10.65
C LYS A 271 -42.89 11.86 11.93
N LEU A 272 -42.48 12.42 13.06
CA LEU A 272 -43.13 12.18 14.34
C LEU A 272 -44.56 12.68 14.16
N THR A 273 -45.44 11.78 13.72
CA THR A 273 -46.87 12.06 13.64
C THR A 273 -47.30 12.22 15.07
N GLY A 274 -47.46 13.48 15.48
CA GLY A 274 -47.83 13.85 16.82
C GLY A 274 -49.15 13.16 17.19
N SER A 275 -49.06 12.15 18.03
CA SER A 275 -50.15 11.77 18.91
C SER A 275 -50.15 12.77 20.07
N HIS A 276 -50.61 13.99 19.79
CA HIS A 276 -51.17 14.83 20.83
C HIS A 276 -52.58 14.27 21.16
N PRO A 277 -52.87 13.97 22.43
CA PRO A 277 -54.22 13.63 22.88
C PRO A 277 -55.19 14.81 22.74
#